data_AF-A0A2T4S6L6-F1
#
_entry.id   AF-A0A2T4S6L6-F1
#
_cell.length_a   1.000
_cell.length_b   1.000
_cell.length_c   1.000
_cell.angle_alpha   90.00
_cell.angle_beta   90.00
_cell.angle_gamma   90.00
#
_symmetry.space_group_name_H-M   'P 1'
#
loop_
_entity.id
_entity.type
_entity.pdbx_description
1 polymer ?
#
loop_
_entity_poly.entity_id
_entity_poly.type
_entity_poly.pdbx_seq_one_letter_code
_entity_poly.pdbx_strand_id
1 'polypeptide(L)'
;SVQFHHKPYRHKILDKINPKLDVPIVKAYMDMPSDIFLFYSERAVDGIVVEALGQGNLPPTALKGLMACLDKGIPVILVSRSFNGIVGPIYAYEGGGYDLAQRGVIFSNGLNGQKARLKLLVAMSNHYDKEQLKAYFDAQV
;
A
#
# COMPACT_ATOMS: atom_id res chain seq x y z
N SER A 1 18.79 13.35 -41.79
CA SER A 1 18.20 13.82 -40.51
C SER A 1 17.86 12.60 -39.67
N VAL A 2 18.10 12.61 -38.36
CA VAL A 2 17.68 11.52 -37.47
C VAL A 2 16.32 11.88 -36.88
N GLN A 3 15.31 11.05 -37.12
CA GLN A 3 13.96 11.21 -36.57
C GLN A 3 13.71 10.13 -35.52
N PHE A 4 13.34 10.55 -34.31
CA PHE A 4 12.95 9.64 -33.24
C PHE A 4 11.43 9.48 -33.23
N HIS A 5 10.95 8.27 -33.55
CA HIS A 5 9.52 7.95 -33.57
C HIS A 5 8.94 7.70 -32.16
N HIS A 6 9.79 7.42 -31.17
CA HIS A 6 9.42 7.26 -29.77
C HIS A 6 10.35 8.09 -28.90
N LYS A 7 9.78 8.84 -27.97
CA LYS A 7 10.56 9.59 -26.98
C LYS A 7 11.14 8.58 -25.98
N PRO A 8 12.44 8.65 -25.64
CA PRO A 8 13.00 7.80 -24.60
C PRO A 8 12.21 7.99 -23.30
N TYR A 9 11.68 6.90 -22.75
CA TYR A 9 11.03 6.94 -21.45
C TYR A 9 12.09 7.26 -20.39
N ARG A 10 11.91 8.37 -19.67
CA ARG A 10 12.71 8.65 -18.49
C ARG A 10 12.19 7.78 -17.36
N HIS A 11 12.93 6.74 -17.02
CA HIS A 11 12.63 5.92 -15.85
C HIS A 11 13.21 6.58 -14.60
N LYS A 12 12.39 6.70 -13.56
CA LYS A 12 12.88 7.02 -12.22
C LYS A 12 13.64 5.79 -11.69
N ILE A 13 14.92 5.96 -11.39
CA ILE A 13 15.76 4.90 -10.83
C ILE A 13 15.90 5.14 -9.33
N LEU A 14 15.61 4.09 -8.56
CA LEU A 14 15.89 4.02 -7.13
C LEU A 14 16.95 2.93 -6.95
N ASP A 15 18.14 3.34 -6.53
CA ASP A 15 19.36 2.54 -6.59
C ASP A 15 19.72 1.88 -5.25
N LYS A 16 19.10 2.29 -4.15
CA LYS A 16 19.29 1.68 -2.83
C LYS A 16 18.28 0.55 -2.59
N ILE A 17 18.77 -0.57 -2.05
CA ILE A 17 17.95 -1.69 -1.59
C ILE A 17 18.42 -2.12 -0.20
N ASN A 18 17.52 -2.04 0.78
CA ASN A 18 17.72 -2.59 2.10
C ASN A 18 16.84 -3.85 2.26
N PRO A 19 17.41 -5.07 2.12
CA PRO A 19 16.63 -6.31 2.22
C PRO A 19 16.18 -6.64 3.65
N LYS A 20 16.66 -5.89 4.66
CA LYS A 20 16.30 -6.09 6.06
C LYS A 20 14.98 -5.43 6.45
N LEU A 21 14.40 -4.60 5.58
CA LEU A 21 13.11 -3.97 5.84
C LEU A 21 12.01 -5.04 5.98
N ASP A 22 11.29 -5.02 7.09
CA ASP A 22 10.17 -5.89 7.37
C ASP A 22 8.89 -5.30 6.78
N VAL A 23 8.47 -5.87 5.65
CA VAL A 23 7.28 -5.45 4.91
C VAL A 23 6.34 -6.64 4.70
N PRO A 24 5.47 -6.97 5.66
CA PRO A 24 4.50 -8.05 5.51
C PRO A 24 3.43 -7.73 4.45
N ILE A 25 2.86 -8.80 3.89
CA ILE A 25 1.64 -8.76 3.08
C ILE A 25 0.53 -9.41 3.91
N VAL A 26 -0.56 -8.69 4.11
CA VAL A 26 -1.73 -9.14 4.86
C VAL A 26 -2.90 -9.29 3.91
N LYS A 27 -3.40 -10.52 3.78
CA LYS A 27 -4.55 -10.80 2.91
C LYS A 27 -5.85 -10.72 3.71
N ALA A 28 -6.71 -9.79 3.35
CA ALA A 28 -7.97 -9.59 4.04
C ALA A 28 -9.00 -10.68 3.72
N TYR A 29 -9.82 -10.99 4.72
CA TYR A 29 -10.94 -11.91 4.63
C TYR A 29 -12.15 -11.36 5.41
N MET A 30 -13.31 -11.99 5.25
CA MET A 30 -14.55 -11.60 5.94
C MET A 30 -14.35 -11.69 7.45
N ASP A 31 -14.78 -10.65 8.18
CA ASP A 31 -14.67 -10.54 9.65
C ASP A 31 -13.26 -10.76 10.20
N MET A 32 -12.25 -10.45 9.39
CA MET A 32 -10.86 -10.46 9.82
C MET A 32 -10.67 -9.63 11.11
N PRO A 33 -10.10 -10.19 12.18
CA PRO A 33 -9.86 -9.50 13.43
C PRO A 33 -8.68 -8.52 13.32
N SER A 34 -8.53 -7.68 14.35
CA SER A 34 -7.46 -6.67 14.44
C SER A 34 -6.10 -7.22 14.88
N ASP A 35 -6.04 -8.46 15.34
CA ASP A 35 -4.88 -9.08 16.01
C ASP A 35 -3.59 -9.03 15.19
N ILE A 36 -3.64 -9.34 13.89
CA ILE A 36 -2.45 -9.36 13.04
C ILE A 36 -1.87 -7.96 12.82
N PHE A 37 -2.74 -6.94 12.72
CA PHE A 37 -2.28 -5.56 12.60
C PHE A 37 -1.75 -5.05 13.94
N LEU A 38 -2.37 -5.41 15.07
CA LEU A 38 -1.85 -5.12 16.40
C LEU A 38 -0.45 -5.72 16.59
N PHE A 39 -0.26 -6.99 16.20
CA PHE A 39 1.03 -7.66 16.22
C PHE A 39 2.09 -6.90 15.41
N TYR A 40 1.77 -6.48 14.18
CA TYR A 40 2.72 -5.72 13.36
C TYR A 40 2.98 -4.30 13.87
N SER A 41 1.97 -3.65 14.45
CA SER A 41 2.14 -2.38 15.15
C SER A 41 3.10 -2.54 16.32
N GLU A 42 2.92 -3.55 17.17
CA GLU A 42 3.79 -3.84 18.32
C GLU A 42 5.22 -4.17 17.91
N ARG A 43 5.39 -4.93 16.83
CA ARG A 43 6.71 -5.23 16.25
C ARG A 43 7.38 -4.05 15.57
N ALA A 44 6.65 -2.96 15.32
CA ALA A 44 7.12 -1.79 14.58
C ALA A 44 7.73 -2.17 13.23
N VAL A 45 6.98 -2.89 12.40
CA VAL A 45 7.39 -3.19 11.02
C VAL A 45 7.55 -1.92 10.19
N ASP A 46 8.40 -1.97 9.16
CA ASP A 46 8.74 -0.79 8.36
C ASP A 46 7.60 -0.33 7.44
N GLY A 47 6.71 -1.24 7.04
CA GLY A 47 5.54 -0.94 6.21
C GLY A 47 4.65 -2.15 6.01
N ILE A 48 3.41 -1.97 5.57
CA ILE A 48 2.45 -3.07 5.39
C ILE A 48 1.80 -2.95 4.02
N VAL A 49 1.68 -4.08 3.32
CA VAL A 49 0.80 -4.20 2.14
C VAL A 49 -0.43 -5.00 2.53
N VAL A 50 -1.60 -4.48 2.20
CA VAL A 50 -2.89 -5.13 2.48
C VAL A 50 -3.59 -5.48 1.19
N GLU A 51 -3.87 -6.77 0.98
CA GLU A 51 -4.71 -7.26 -0.11
C GLU A 51 -6.17 -7.22 0.33
N ALA A 52 -6.84 -6.12 0.05
CA ALA A 52 -8.18 -5.79 0.51
C ALA A 52 -9.30 -6.47 -0.29
N LEU A 53 -10.50 -6.45 0.28
CA LEU A 53 -11.71 -6.98 -0.34
C LEU A 53 -12.19 -6.04 -1.46
N GLY A 54 -12.61 -6.61 -2.60
CA GLY A 54 -13.31 -5.87 -3.67
C GLY A 54 -12.57 -4.61 -4.11
N GLN A 55 -13.24 -3.46 -4.01
CA GLN A 55 -12.71 -2.15 -4.40
C GLN A 55 -11.84 -1.46 -3.34
N GLY A 56 -11.24 -2.21 -2.42
CA GLY A 56 -10.35 -1.66 -1.39
C GLY A 56 -11.05 -1.43 -0.07
N ASN A 57 -11.72 -2.45 0.44
CA ASN A 57 -12.41 -2.41 1.74
C ASN A 57 -11.82 -3.39 2.74
N LEU A 58 -11.92 -3.05 4.01
CA LEU A 58 -11.65 -3.92 5.16
C LEU A 58 -12.90 -4.01 6.05
N PRO A 59 -13.08 -5.13 6.78
CA PRO A 59 -14.14 -5.20 7.77
C PRO A 59 -13.83 -4.25 8.96
N PRO A 60 -14.85 -3.62 9.59
CA PRO A 60 -14.67 -2.77 10.78
C PRO A 60 -13.86 -3.45 11.90
N THR A 61 -13.99 -4.77 12.04
CA THR A 61 -13.27 -5.60 13.02
C THR A 61 -11.75 -5.54 12.91
N ALA A 62 -11.21 -5.15 11.76
CA ALA A 62 -9.77 -5.01 11.53
C ALA A 62 -9.23 -3.60 11.84
N LEU A 63 -10.10 -2.60 11.96
CA LEU A 63 -9.68 -1.19 11.94
C LEU A 63 -8.95 -0.76 13.20
N LYS A 64 -9.27 -1.32 14.37
CA LYS A 64 -8.52 -1.01 15.60
C LYS A 64 -7.03 -1.32 15.43
N GLY A 65 -6.71 -2.48 14.87
CA GLY A 65 -5.31 -2.86 14.61
C GLY A 65 -4.69 -2.02 13.50
N LEU A 66 -5.43 -1.76 12.41
CA LEU A 66 -4.95 -0.90 11.32
C LEU A 66 -4.60 0.51 11.80
N MET A 67 -5.45 1.12 12.63
CA MET A 67 -5.22 2.43 13.22
C MET A 67 -3.98 2.43 14.09
N ALA A 68 -3.76 1.37 14.89
CA ALA A 68 -2.54 1.24 15.69
C ALA A 68 -1.24 1.19 14.84
N CYS A 69 -1.30 0.74 13.59
CA CYS A 69 -0.17 0.84 12.66
C CYS A 69 0.00 2.28 12.14
N LEU A 70 -1.10 2.89 11.69
CA LEU A 70 -1.09 4.25 11.13
C LEU A 70 -0.66 5.31 12.16
N ASP A 71 -1.11 5.18 13.41
CA ASP A 71 -0.76 6.08 14.52
C ASP A 71 0.73 6.00 14.88
N LYS A 72 1.39 4.88 14.58
CA LYS A 72 2.86 4.72 14.70
C LYS A 72 3.62 5.17 13.45
N GLY A 73 2.94 5.69 12.44
CA GLY A 73 3.54 6.14 11.19
C GLY A 73 3.94 5.01 10.24
N ILE A 74 3.46 3.77 10.47
CA ILE A 74 3.73 2.65 9.58
C ILE A 74 2.95 2.86 8.27
N PRO A 75 3.61 2.98 7.10
CA PRO A 75 2.93 3.16 5.83
C PRO A 75 2.13 1.91 5.47
N VAL A 76 0.85 2.09 5.15
CA VAL A 76 -0.04 1.02 4.70
C VAL A 76 -0.40 1.23 3.24
N ILE A 77 -0.04 0.26 2.40
CA ILE A 77 -0.40 0.23 0.98
C ILE A 77 -1.56 -0.75 0.77
N LEU A 78 -2.64 -0.29 0.17
CA LEU A 78 -3.82 -1.09 -0.15
C LEU A 78 -3.80 -1.50 -1.63
N VAL A 79 -3.94 -2.80 -1.89
CA VAL A 79 -4.20 -3.36 -3.22
C VAL A 79 -5.47 -4.20 -3.17
N SER A 80 -6.07 -4.50 -4.32
CA SER A 80 -7.17 -5.46 -4.36
C SER A 80 -6.62 -6.88 -4.34
N ARG A 81 -7.26 -7.78 -3.58
CA ARG A 81 -6.97 -9.23 -3.67
C ARG A 81 -7.59 -9.88 -4.91
N SER A 82 -8.49 -9.19 -5.61
CA SER A 82 -9.12 -9.69 -6.84
C SER A 82 -8.14 -9.57 -8.00
N PHE A 83 -8.07 -10.59 -8.86
CA PHE A 83 -7.07 -10.69 -9.94
C PHE A 83 -6.97 -9.43 -10.83
N ASN A 84 -8.11 -8.85 -11.20
CA ASN A 84 -8.22 -7.59 -11.96
C ASN A 84 -8.91 -6.49 -11.15
N GLY A 85 -8.85 -6.57 -9.82
CA GLY A 85 -9.48 -5.59 -8.95
C GLY A 85 -8.69 -4.29 -8.90
N ILE A 86 -9.43 -3.18 -8.84
CA ILE A 86 -8.90 -1.86 -8.53
C ILE A 86 -9.32 -1.48 -7.11
N VAL A 87 -8.59 -0.58 -6.48
CA VAL A 87 -8.96 0.04 -5.21
C VAL A 87 -9.27 1.52 -5.41
N GLY A 88 -10.24 2.03 -4.66
CA GLY A 88 -10.65 3.42 -4.77
C GLY A 88 -11.52 3.90 -3.61
N PRO A 89 -11.57 5.22 -3.37
CA PRO A 89 -12.29 5.80 -2.24
C PRO A 89 -13.80 5.90 -2.53
N ILE A 90 -14.44 4.75 -2.79
CA ILE A 90 -15.82 4.68 -3.28
C ILE A 90 -16.83 4.61 -2.14
N TYR A 91 -16.59 3.74 -1.16
CA TYR A 91 -17.54 3.46 -0.09
C TYR A 91 -17.17 4.20 1.19
N ALA A 92 -18.13 4.96 1.75
CA ALA A 92 -17.95 5.83 2.91
C ALA A 92 -18.47 5.23 4.24
N TYR A 93 -18.54 3.91 4.33
CA TYR A 93 -18.78 3.23 5.61
C TYR A 93 -17.45 2.99 6.34
N GLU A 94 -17.51 2.64 7.62
CA GLU A 94 -16.33 2.32 8.44
C GLU A 94 -15.52 1.16 7.83
N GLY A 95 -14.28 1.43 7.42
CA GLY A 95 -13.43 0.45 6.72
C GLY A 95 -13.68 0.34 5.21
N GLY A 96 -14.61 1.14 4.68
CA GLY A 96 -14.74 1.37 3.25
C GLY A 96 -13.57 2.19 2.69
N GLY A 97 -13.29 2.05 1.39
CA GLY A 97 -12.15 2.73 0.76
C GLY A 97 -12.11 4.25 0.97
N TYR A 98 -13.25 4.94 1.06
CA TYR A 98 -13.25 6.38 1.34
C TYR A 98 -12.72 6.67 2.75
N ASP A 99 -13.22 5.95 3.76
CA ASP A 99 -12.77 6.04 5.15
C ASP A 99 -11.28 5.69 5.30
N LEU A 100 -10.83 4.60 4.66
CA LEU A 100 -9.43 4.19 4.67
C LEU A 100 -8.50 5.25 4.06
N ALA A 101 -8.92 5.88 2.96
CA ALA A 101 -8.16 6.97 2.34
C ALA A 101 -8.06 8.19 3.27
N GLN A 102 -9.15 8.57 3.95
CA GLN A 102 -9.13 9.67 4.93
C GLN A 102 -8.20 9.38 6.12
N ARG A 103 -8.08 8.11 6.52
CA ARG A 103 -7.14 7.66 7.56
C ARG A 103 -5.68 7.61 7.10
N GLY A 104 -5.41 7.85 5.83
CA GLY A 104 -4.06 7.93 5.27
C GLY A 104 -3.51 6.61 4.73
N VAL A 105 -4.37 5.62 4.47
CA VAL A 105 -4.00 4.43 3.69
C VAL A 105 -3.71 4.84 2.25
N ILE A 106 -2.63 4.34 1.67
CA ILE A 106 -2.19 4.68 0.31
C ILE A 106 -2.67 3.60 -0.65
N PHE A 107 -3.28 4.00 -1.76
CA PHE A 107 -3.85 3.06 -2.73
C PHE A 107 -2.86 2.74 -3.84
N SER A 108 -2.88 1.50 -4.30
CA SER A 108 -2.04 1.03 -5.39
C SER A 108 -2.89 0.28 -6.41
N ASN A 109 -3.11 0.91 -7.57
CA ASN A 109 -3.79 0.29 -8.71
C ASN A 109 -2.77 -0.29 -9.71
N GLY A 110 -3.12 -1.41 -10.35
CA GLY A 110 -2.27 -2.08 -11.35
C GLY A 110 -1.17 -2.98 -10.78
N LEU A 111 -1.05 -3.09 -9.45
CA LEU A 111 -0.11 -3.99 -8.77
C LEU A 111 -0.85 -4.99 -7.89
N ASN A 112 -0.36 -6.23 -7.87
CA ASN A 112 -0.73 -7.21 -6.85
C ASN A 112 0.11 -7.01 -5.58
N GLY A 113 -0.21 -7.75 -4.51
CA GLY A 113 0.47 -7.61 -3.22
C GLY A 113 1.98 -7.80 -3.30
N GLN A 114 2.46 -8.79 -4.07
CA GLN A 114 3.90 -9.05 -4.18
C GLN A 114 4.65 -7.88 -4.84
N LYS A 115 4.10 -7.33 -5.93
CA LYS A 115 4.72 -6.19 -6.63
C LYS A 115 4.63 -4.90 -5.81
N ALA A 116 3.51 -4.65 -5.14
CA ALA A 116 3.35 -3.51 -4.25
C ALA A 116 4.33 -3.58 -3.07
N ARG A 117 4.57 -4.77 -2.50
CA ARG A 117 5.57 -5.00 -1.45
C ARG A 117 6.97 -4.63 -1.91
N LEU A 118 7.38 -5.09 -3.10
CA LEU A 118 8.67 -4.73 -3.67
C LEU A 118 8.76 -3.21 -3.90
N LYS A 119 7.73 -2.60 -4.48
CA LYS A 119 7.68 -1.15 -4.72
C LYS A 119 7.83 -0.35 -3.42
N LEU A 120 7.15 -0.76 -2.34
CA LEU A 120 7.26 -0.13 -1.03
C LEU A 120 8.66 -0.30 -0.43
N LEU A 121 9.21 -1.52 -0.44
CA LEU A 121 10.55 -1.82 0.05
C LEU A 121 11.61 -0.96 -0.64
N VAL A 122 11.56 -0.84 -1.97
CA VAL A 122 12.48 0.00 -2.75
C VAL A 122 12.32 1.47 -2.36
N ALA A 123 11.09 1.98 -2.26
CA ALA A 123 10.85 3.38 -1.89
C ALA A 123 11.39 3.70 -0.49
N MET A 124 11.14 2.84 0.49
CA MET A 124 11.63 3.02 1.87
C MET A 124 13.16 2.85 1.97
N SER A 125 13.75 1.96 1.17
CA SER A 125 15.22 1.85 1.06
C SER A 125 15.88 3.14 0.56
N ASN A 126 15.09 3.99 -0.11
CA ASN A 126 15.51 5.30 -0.61
C ASN A 126 14.94 6.46 0.24
N HIS A 127 14.46 6.16 1.45
CA HIS A 127 13.99 7.11 2.45
C HIS A 127 12.83 8.00 1.97
N TYR A 128 11.90 7.43 1.19
CA TYR A 128 10.69 8.16 0.83
C TYR A 128 9.84 8.44 2.07
N ASP A 129 9.39 9.68 2.20
CA ASP A 129 8.36 10.07 3.16
C ASP A 129 6.95 9.67 2.70
N LYS A 130 5.94 9.99 3.52
CA LYS A 130 4.55 9.61 3.27
C LYS A 130 4.01 10.22 1.98
N GLU A 131 4.29 11.49 1.71
CA GLU A 131 3.85 12.22 0.53
C GLU A 131 4.51 11.67 -0.74
N GLN A 132 5.81 11.38 -0.68
CA GLN A 132 6.56 10.75 -1.76
C GLN A 132 6.09 9.32 -2.03
N LEU A 133 5.77 8.53 -0.98
CA LEU A 133 5.17 7.22 -1.13
C LEU A 133 3.82 7.32 -1.83
N LYS A 134 2.93 8.22 -1.38
CA LYS A 134 1.63 8.44 -2.02
C LYS A 134 1.79 8.79 -3.50
N ALA A 135 2.62 9.78 -3.83
CA ALA A 135 2.89 10.16 -5.22
C ALA A 135 3.49 9.01 -6.04
N TYR A 136 4.35 8.19 -5.43
CA TYR A 136 4.98 7.06 -6.10
C TYR A 136 4.00 5.93 -6.42
N PHE A 137 3.01 5.69 -5.55
CA PHE A 137 1.95 4.72 -5.78
C PHE A 137 0.80 5.25 -6.66
N ASP A 138 0.56 6.56 -6.66
CA ASP A 138 -0.38 7.23 -7.56
C ASP A 138 0.13 7.31 -9.02
N ALA A 139 1.46 7.37 -9.21
CA ALA A 139 2.05 7.36 -10.54
C ALA A 139 1.71 6.05 -11.27
N GLN A 140 0.91 6.18 -12.35
CA GLN A 140 0.53 5.06 -13.21
C GLN A 140 1.79 4.32 -13.69
N VAL A 141 1.71 2.98 -13.71
CA VAL A 141 2.68 2.10 -14.38
C VAL A 141 2.56 2.26 -15.88
#